data_AF-B9TL41-F1
#
_entry.id   AF-B9TL41-F1
#
_cell.length_a   1.000
_cell.length_b   1.000
_cell.length_c   1.000
_cell.angle_alpha   90.00
_cell.angle_beta   90.00
_cell.angle_gamma   90.00
#
_symmetry.space_group_name_H-M   'P 1'
#
loop_
_entity.id
_entity.type
_entity.pdbx_description
1 polymer ?
#
loop_
_entity_poly.entity_id
_entity_poly.type
_entity_poly.pdbx_seq_one_letter_code
_entity_poly.pdbx_strand_id
1 'polypeptide(L)'
;DQLNIGYAPTRPSNPDLKWEALKTTDVGFDAVIFHDFNVTFDLYNKKTTGMLMLLQIPYYAGYTNQPYANVGDMVNKGVELELGWRKTIGDFHLDLSGNISYNKNEVTYLGQTAYLDAGSFQASSYPLQRTQVGHPAFEFYGFKEIGVFQNQAQINAYQKNGTPIQPNAKPGDFIWQDTNGDGKIDQSDRTFLGDYLPKWIYGITFNPSYKNFDLKIFGQGAWGNKVFEGYRRLDVQKANYPIEALNAWTPSNPSSTYPRLSDNDPNGNFKNPSNFYLHNGGYFRIRQLRSVIMYQKLVAHADIKP
;
A
#
# COMPACT_ATOMS: atom_id res chain seq x y z
N ASP A 1 -28.00 41.75 20.76
CA ASP A 1 -27.83 40.35 21.21
C ASP A 1 -26.36 39.98 21.24
N GLN A 2 -25.81 39.76 22.44
CA GLN A 2 -24.46 39.20 22.59
C GLN A 2 -24.55 37.68 22.53
N LEU A 3 -23.93 37.07 21.52
CA LEU A 3 -23.73 35.63 21.46
C LEU A 3 -22.75 35.24 22.58
N ASN A 4 -23.26 34.55 23.60
CA ASN A 4 -22.42 33.95 24.64
C ASN A 4 -21.82 32.65 24.12
N ILE A 5 -20.50 32.49 24.23
CA ILE A 5 -19.82 31.23 23.92
C ILE A 5 -20.18 30.22 25.00
N GLY A 6 -20.93 29.18 24.63
CA GLY A 6 -21.26 28.05 25.51
C GLY A 6 -20.22 26.93 25.40
N TYR A 7 -20.13 26.11 26.46
CA TYR A 7 -19.34 24.87 26.46
C TYR A 7 -20.29 23.68 26.45
N ALA A 8 -20.07 22.72 25.54
CA ALA A 8 -20.80 21.47 25.48
C ALA A 8 -19.81 20.29 25.50
N PRO A 9 -20.13 19.17 26.18
CA PRO A 9 -19.32 17.96 26.09
C PRO A 9 -19.43 17.41 24.67
N THR A 10 -18.34 17.52 23.90
CA THR A 10 -18.34 17.11 22.49
C THR A 10 -18.07 15.62 22.30
N ARG A 11 -17.48 14.94 23.30
CA ARG A 11 -17.09 13.54 23.25
C ARG A 11 -17.50 12.84 24.55
N PRO A 12 -18.07 11.63 24.50
CA PRO A 12 -18.34 10.86 25.72
C PRO A 12 -17.02 10.39 26.33
N SER A 13 -16.99 10.28 27.67
CA SER A 13 -15.87 9.65 28.36
C SER A 13 -15.85 8.14 28.12
N ASN A 14 -14.67 7.55 28.05
CA ASN A 14 -14.48 6.10 28.09
C ASN A 14 -13.61 5.74 29.30
N PRO A 15 -14.21 5.41 30.46
CA PRO A 15 -13.45 5.07 31.67
C PRO A 15 -12.71 3.72 31.56
N ASP A 16 -13.10 2.85 30.62
CA ASP A 16 -12.47 1.54 30.39
C ASP A 16 -11.26 1.60 29.44
N LEU A 17 -10.83 2.82 29.08
CA LEU A 17 -9.69 3.03 28.20
C LEU A 17 -8.42 2.49 28.84
N LYS A 18 -7.68 1.70 28.07
CA LYS A 18 -6.41 1.09 28.48
C LYS A 18 -5.33 1.30 27.43
N TRP A 19 -4.09 1.02 27.81
CA TRP A 19 -2.97 1.00 26.87
C TRP A 19 -3.13 -0.11 25.83
N GLU A 20 -2.66 0.16 24.62
CA GLU A 20 -2.44 -0.88 23.62
C GLU A 20 -1.33 -1.83 24.09
N ALA A 21 -1.55 -3.13 23.97
CA ALA A 21 -0.58 -4.14 24.40
C ALA A 21 0.00 -4.86 23.18
N LEU A 22 1.33 -4.84 23.07
CA LEU A 22 2.09 -5.58 22.06
C LEU A 22 2.67 -6.85 22.68
N LYS A 23 2.32 -8.00 22.13
CA LYS A 23 2.93 -9.29 22.46
C LYS A 23 3.69 -9.80 21.24
N THR A 24 5.00 -9.98 21.40
CA THR A 24 5.86 -10.54 20.36
C THR A 24 6.33 -11.93 20.75
N THR A 25 6.40 -12.83 19.78
CA THR A 25 7.08 -14.11 19.90
C THR A 25 8.03 -14.23 18.72
N ASP A 26 9.31 -14.41 19.02
CA ASP A 26 10.38 -14.51 18.03
C ASP A 26 11.15 -15.83 18.26
N VAL A 27 11.48 -16.51 17.17
CA VAL A 27 12.37 -17.67 17.15
C VAL A 27 13.46 -17.38 16.14
N GLY A 28 14.69 -17.24 16.64
CA GLY A 28 15.85 -16.88 15.84
C GLY A 28 16.88 -18.00 15.75
N PHE A 29 17.65 -17.99 14.68
CA PHE A 29 18.82 -18.82 14.47
C PHE A 29 19.95 -17.94 13.94
N ASP A 30 21.12 -18.02 14.58
CA ASP A 30 22.33 -17.36 14.14
C ASP A 30 23.46 -18.39 14.03
N ALA A 31 24.17 -18.36 12.90
CA ALA A 31 25.34 -19.21 12.70
C ALA A 31 26.40 -18.54 11.84
N VAL A 32 27.65 -18.86 12.17
CA VAL A 32 28.80 -18.69 11.29
C VAL A 32 29.19 -20.05 10.73
N ILE A 33 29.16 -20.17 9.40
CA ILE A 33 29.47 -21.42 8.69
C ILE A 33 30.87 -21.31 8.07
N PHE A 34 31.67 -22.36 8.27
CA PHE A 34 33.09 -22.42 7.94
C PHE A 34 33.89 -21.38 8.72
N HIS A 35 33.90 -20.12 8.28
CA HIS A 35 34.51 -18.94 8.92
C HIS A 35 34.05 -17.63 8.26
N ASP A 36 33.50 -17.74 7.05
CA ASP A 36 33.32 -16.62 6.11
C ASP A 36 31.85 -16.32 5.82
N PHE A 37 30.92 -17.18 6.26
CA PHE A 37 29.48 -17.04 5.99
C PHE A 37 28.73 -16.84 7.28
N ASN A 38 27.96 -15.76 7.37
CA ASN A 38 27.06 -15.47 8.48
C ASN A 38 25.62 -15.56 8.02
N VAL A 39 24.80 -16.27 8.79
CA VAL A 39 23.39 -16.50 8.53
C VAL A 39 22.63 -16.15 9.80
N THR A 40 21.72 -15.19 9.68
CA THR A 40 20.76 -14.86 10.75
C THR A 40 19.37 -15.04 10.18
N PHE A 41 18.54 -15.81 10.86
CA PHE A 41 17.16 -16.06 10.49
C PHE A 41 16.25 -15.80 11.68
N ASP A 42 15.15 -15.10 11.46
CA ASP A 42 14.14 -14.84 12.48
C ASP A 42 12.75 -15.18 11.95
N LEU A 43 11.96 -15.90 12.75
CA LEU A 43 10.53 -16.11 12.54
C LEU A 43 9.79 -15.39 13.66
N TYR A 44 8.93 -14.43 13.31
CA TYR A 44 8.22 -13.62 14.29
C TYR A 44 6.70 -13.68 14.16
N ASN A 45 6.05 -13.48 15.30
CA ASN A 45 4.61 -13.26 15.42
C ASN A 45 4.37 -12.13 16.42
N LYS A 46 4.01 -10.95 15.90
CA LYS A 46 3.72 -9.73 16.66
C LYS A 46 2.21 -9.55 16.71
N LYS A 47 1.61 -9.64 17.90
CA LYS A 47 0.19 -9.41 18.14
C LYS A 47 0.01 -8.08 18.87
N THR A 48 -0.70 -7.15 18.25
CA THR A 48 -1.16 -5.91 18.89
C THR A 48 -2.60 -6.14 19.36
N THR A 49 -2.86 -5.88 20.63
CA THR A 49 -4.19 -6.06 21.26
C THR A 49 -4.68 -4.77 21.86
N GLY A 50 -5.97 -4.51 21.68
CA GLY A 50 -6.63 -3.33 22.22
C GLY A 50 -6.14 -2.03 21.58
N MET A 51 -5.98 -2.00 20.26
CA MET A 51 -5.70 -0.78 19.49
C MET A 51 -6.75 0.30 19.76
N LEU A 52 -6.28 1.52 20.02
CA LEU A 52 -7.06 2.71 20.29
C LEU A 52 -7.60 3.27 18.97
N MET A 53 -8.90 3.13 18.77
CA MET A 53 -9.58 3.61 17.58
C MET A 53 -10.79 4.44 17.97
N LEU A 54 -11.24 5.30 17.06
CA LEU A 54 -12.50 6.02 17.24
C LEU A 54 -13.66 5.02 17.14
N LEU A 55 -14.42 4.90 18.22
CA LEU A 55 -15.60 4.07 18.27
C LEU A 55 -16.75 4.82 17.57
N GLN A 56 -17.33 4.20 16.54
CA GLN A 56 -18.55 4.73 15.95
C GLN A 56 -19.68 4.63 16.96
N ILE A 57 -20.16 5.79 17.43
CA ILE A 57 -21.34 5.90 18.28
C ILE A 57 -22.52 6.42 17.45
N PRO A 58 -23.76 5.99 17.76
CA PRO A 58 -24.93 6.46 17.03
C PRO A 58 -25.13 7.98 17.16
N TYR A 59 -25.53 8.64 16.07
CA TYR A 59 -25.75 10.09 16.05
C TYR A 59 -26.80 10.56 17.07
N TYR A 60 -27.79 9.73 17.41
CA TYR A 60 -28.81 10.06 18.42
C TYR A 60 -28.23 10.26 19.83
N ALA A 61 -26.98 9.82 20.08
CA ALA A 61 -26.31 10.04 21.36
C ALA A 61 -25.94 11.51 21.60
N GLY A 62 -26.07 12.39 20.60
CA GLY A 62 -25.94 13.84 20.76
C GLY A 62 -24.50 14.36 20.89
N TYR A 63 -23.50 13.49 20.76
CA TYR A 63 -22.09 13.87 20.77
C TYR A 63 -21.60 14.23 19.37
N THR A 64 -20.80 15.28 19.25
CA THR A 64 -20.22 15.73 17.99
C THR A 64 -18.92 15.01 17.62
N ASN A 65 -18.28 14.36 18.59
CA ASN A 65 -17.04 13.61 18.43
C ASN A 65 -17.15 12.19 18.97
N GLN A 66 -16.51 11.25 18.27
CA GLN A 66 -16.41 9.85 18.66
C GLN A 66 -15.38 9.67 19.80
N PRO A 67 -15.66 8.81 20.80
CA PRO A 67 -14.69 8.47 21.84
C PRO A 67 -13.62 7.51 21.31
N TYR A 68 -12.45 7.52 21.94
CA TYR A 68 -11.47 6.46 21.73
C TYR A 68 -11.86 5.21 22.52
N ALA A 69 -11.66 4.04 21.94
CA ALA A 69 -11.84 2.76 22.62
C ALA A 69 -10.85 1.72 22.09
N ASN A 70 -10.54 0.73 22.92
CA ASN A 70 -9.67 -0.40 22.60
C ASN A 70 -10.44 -1.46 21.80
N VAL A 71 -10.67 -1.19 20.52
CA VAL A 71 -11.59 -1.99 19.68
C VAL A 71 -10.93 -2.61 18.45
N GLY A 72 -9.60 -2.73 18.44
CA GLY A 72 -8.88 -3.37 17.34
C GLY A 72 -7.80 -4.33 17.82
N ASP A 73 -7.71 -5.51 17.21
CA ASP A 73 -6.53 -6.38 17.35
C ASP A 73 -5.96 -6.69 15.97
N MET A 74 -4.64 -6.78 15.89
CA MET A 74 -3.92 -7.03 14.64
C MET A 74 -2.74 -7.96 14.88
N VAL A 75 -2.37 -8.70 13.85
CA VAL A 75 -1.20 -9.57 13.87
C VAL A 75 -0.29 -9.28 12.68
N ASN A 76 1.00 -9.26 12.93
CA ASN A 76 2.07 -9.25 11.94
C ASN A 76 2.90 -10.51 12.10
N LYS A 77 2.93 -11.34 11.06
CA LYS A 77 3.72 -12.57 11.03
C LYS A 77 4.69 -12.51 9.89
N GLY A 78 5.93 -12.90 10.13
CA GLY A 78 6.95 -12.75 9.12
C GLY A 78 8.19 -13.56 9.38
N VAL A 79 9.03 -13.60 8.35
CA VAL A 79 10.36 -14.20 8.40
C VAL A 79 11.37 -13.17 7.94
N GLU A 80 12.53 -13.16 8.57
CA GLU A 80 13.66 -12.33 8.20
C GLU A 80 14.86 -13.25 8.00
N LEU A 81 15.60 -13.02 6.91
CA LEU A 81 16.82 -13.73 6.60
C LEU A 81 17.89 -12.70 6.24
N GLU A 82 19.00 -12.75 6.95
CA GLU A 82 20.22 -12.04 6.62
C GLU A 82 21.31 -13.06 6.28
N LEU A 83 21.95 -12.85 5.14
CA LEU A 83 23.11 -13.61 4.69
C LEU A 83 24.26 -12.64 4.50
N GLY A 84 25.43 -13.00 5.01
CA GLY A 84 26.66 -12.31 4.68
C GLY A 84 27.78 -13.26 4.36
N TRP A 85 28.68 -12.78 3.52
CA TRP A 85 29.86 -13.48 3.07
C TRP A 85 31.04 -12.52 3.10
N ARG A 86 32.08 -12.89 3.83
CA ARG A 86 33.32 -12.13 3.98
C ARG A 86 34.50 -13.00 3.59
N LYS A 87 35.31 -12.53 2.64
CA LYS A 87 36.48 -13.28 2.17
C LYS A 87 37.65 -12.35 1.93
N THR A 88 38.83 -12.76 2.40
CA THR A 88 40.11 -12.12 2.05
C THR A 88 40.90 -13.04 1.12
N ILE A 89 41.36 -12.50 -0.02
CA ILE A 89 42.19 -13.21 -1.01
C ILE A 89 43.36 -12.31 -1.39
N GLY A 90 44.52 -12.52 -0.76
CA GLY A 90 45.67 -11.63 -0.91
C GLY A 90 45.30 -10.21 -0.45
N ASP A 91 45.46 -9.22 -1.33
CA ASP A 91 45.14 -7.81 -1.07
C ASP A 91 43.66 -7.46 -1.30
N PHE A 92 42.82 -8.42 -1.71
CA PHE A 92 41.38 -8.21 -1.90
C PHE A 92 40.61 -8.59 -0.65
N HIS A 93 39.72 -7.70 -0.20
CA HIS A 93 38.69 -8.02 0.77
C HIS A 93 37.32 -7.88 0.11
N LEU A 94 36.49 -8.90 0.26
CA LEU A 94 35.13 -8.95 -0.25
C LEU A 94 34.19 -9.06 0.95
N ASP A 95 33.26 -8.12 1.06
CA ASP A 95 32.13 -8.18 1.98
C ASP A 95 30.85 -8.03 1.16
N LEU A 96 30.04 -9.08 1.15
CA LEU A 96 28.73 -9.10 0.52
C LEU A 96 27.71 -9.47 1.60
N SER A 97 26.73 -8.61 1.82
CA SER A 97 25.61 -8.90 2.72
C SER A 97 24.29 -8.64 2.02
N GLY A 98 23.28 -9.43 2.35
CA GLY A 98 21.93 -9.28 1.85
C GLY A 98 20.93 -9.62 2.93
N ASN A 99 19.81 -8.91 2.94
CA ASN A 99 18.68 -9.21 3.81
C ASN A 99 17.40 -9.28 3.00
N ILE A 100 16.46 -10.09 3.49
CA ILE A 100 15.10 -10.17 2.99
C ILE A 100 14.16 -10.39 4.16
N SER A 101 13.08 -9.62 4.22
CA SER A 101 12.02 -9.73 5.21
C SER A 101 10.69 -9.91 4.49
N TYR A 102 9.91 -10.89 4.95
CA TYR A 102 8.51 -11.09 4.58
C TYR A 102 7.62 -10.72 5.76
N ASN A 103 6.55 -9.97 5.50
CA ASN A 103 5.56 -9.64 6.53
C ASN A 103 4.15 -9.82 5.97
N LYS A 104 3.31 -10.52 6.73
CA LYS A 104 1.87 -10.61 6.53
C LYS A 104 1.16 -9.87 7.66
N ASN A 105 0.41 -8.83 7.31
CA ASN A 105 -0.46 -8.11 8.21
C ASN A 105 -1.90 -8.65 8.13
N GLU A 106 -2.58 -8.75 9.27
CA GLU A 106 -3.97 -9.21 9.33
C GLU A 106 -4.67 -8.60 10.55
N VAL A 107 -5.82 -7.96 10.32
CA VAL A 107 -6.70 -7.51 11.40
C VAL A 107 -7.49 -8.71 11.91
N THR A 108 -7.44 -8.92 13.21
CA THR A 108 -8.03 -10.11 13.87
C THR A 108 -9.28 -9.79 14.68
N TYR A 109 -9.50 -8.51 15.02
CA TYR A 109 -10.67 -8.04 15.75
C TYR A 109 -10.93 -6.56 15.47
N LEU A 110 -12.20 -6.17 15.37
CA LEU A 110 -12.66 -4.78 15.18
C LEU A 110 -13.85 -4.41 16.09
N GLY A 111 -13.94 -5.00 17.28
CA GLY A 111 -15.04 -4.69 18.18
C GLY A 111 -16.39 -5.13 17.61
N GLN A 112 -17.37 -4.23 17.66
CA GLN A 112 -18.71 -4.43 17.08
C GLN A 112 -18.82 -3.90 15.64
N THR A 113 -17.75 -3.35 15.08
CA THR A 113 -17.76 -2.78 13.73
C THR A 113 -17.34 -3.83 12.71
N ALA A 114 -18.12 -4.00 11.63
CA ALA A 114 -17.79 -4.95 10.57
C ALA A 114 -16.50 -4.56 9.81
N TYR A 115 -16.32 -3.26 9.55
CA TYR A 115 -15.16 -2.70 8.86
C TYR A 115 -15.00 -1.20 9.14
N LEU A 116 -13.80 -0.67 8.92
CA LEU A 116 -13.52 0.76 8.94
C LEU A 116 -13.04 1.19 7.56
N ASP A 117 -13.82 2.05 6.91
CA ASP A 117 -13.42 2.67 5.65
C ASP A 117 -12.55 3.90 5.92
N ALA A 118 -11.52 4.08 5.09
CA ALA A 118 -10.58 5.18 5.20
C ALA A 118 -10.02 5.55 3.81
N GLY A 119 -9.27 6.65 3.77
CA GLY A 119 -8.69 7.16 2.53
C GLY A 119 -9.76 7.79 1.65
N SER A 120 -9.54 9.04 1.26
CA SER A 120 -10.32 9.70 0.22
C SER A 120 -9.36 10.46 -0.67
N PHE A 121 -9.69 10.54 -1.96
CA PHE A 121 -8.91 11.30 -2.92
C PHE A 121 -9.85 12.10 -3.81
N GLN A 122 -9.68 13.43 -3.78
CA GLN A 122 -10.45 14.38 -4.58
C GLN A 122 -11.96 14.14 -4.45
N ALA A 123 -12.67 14.09 -5.58
CA ALA A 123 -14.09 13.77 -5.67
C ALA A 123 -14.34 12.29 -5.99
N SER A 124 -13.53 11.38 -5.47
CA SER A 124 -13.84 9.95 -5.55
C SER A 124 -15.17 9.65 -4.86
N SER A 125 -16.00 8.80 -5.49
CA SER A 125 -17.35 8.49 -5.01
C SER A 125 -17.36 7.65 -3.74
N TYR A 126 -16.26 6.97 -3.42
CA TYR A 126 -16.15 6.05 -2.29
C TYR A 126 -14.78 6.16 -1.61
N PRO A 127 -14.65 5.70 -0.35
CA PRO A 127 -13.35 5.56 0.30
C PRO A 127 -12.40 4.66 -0.49
N LEU A 128 -11.08 4.84 -0.35
CA LEU A 128 -10.08 4.08 -1.12
C LEU A 128 -9.61 2.81 -0.41
N GLN A 129 -9.73 2.78 0.91
CA GLN A 129 -9.16 1.73 1.75
C GLN A 129 -10.20 1.22 2.74
N ARG A 130 -10.04 -0.04 3.14
CA ARG A 130 -10.86 -0.69 4.15
C ARG A 130 -9.99 -1.50 5.09
N THR A 131 -10.26 -1.36 6.38
CA THR A 131 -9.77 -2.23 7.44
C THR A 131 -10.90 -3.17 7.84
N GLN A 132 -10.70 -4.48 7.68
CA GLN A 132 -11.71 -5.50 7.98
C GLN A 132 -11.05 -6.75 8.55
N VAL A 133 -11.73 -7.45 9.45
CA VAL A 133 -11.23 -8.71 10.01
C VAL A 133 -10.92 -9.72 8.91
N GLY A 134 -9.75 -10.36 8.98
CA GLY A 134 -9.23 -11.31 7.98
C GLY A 134 -8.42 -10.67 6.85
N HIS A 135 -8.35 -9.34 6.79
CA HIS A 135 -7.61 -8.57 5.80
C HIS A 135 -6.51 -7.72 6.44
N PRO A 136 -5.45 -7.34 5.69
CA PRO A 136 -4.53 -6.30 6.11
C PRO A 136 -5.27 -5.01 6.50
N ALA A 137 -4.73 -4.28 7.47
CA ALA A 137 -5.23 -2.95 7.79
C ALA A 137 -5.08 -2.02 6.58
N PHE A 138 -6.07 -1.17 6.32
CA PHE A 138 -6.07 -0.20 5.22
C PHE A 138 -5.81 -0.79 3.82
N GLU A 139 -6.24 -2.02 3.55
CA GLU A 139 -6.14 -2.63 2.22
C GLU A 139 -6.97 -1.82 1.20
N PHE A 140 -6.50 -1.69 -0.05
CA PHE A 140 -7.25 -0.99 -1.09
C PHE A 140 -8.58 -1.70 -1.35
N TYR A 141 -9.67 -0.94 -1.36
CA TYR A 141 -11.02 -1.47 -1.47
C TYR A 141 -11.85 -0.62 -2.44
N GLY A 142 -12.32 -1.23 -3.52
CA GLY A 142 -12.91 -0.51 -4.65
C GLY A 142 -13.53 -1.44 -5.68
N PHE A 143 -13.96 -0.88 -6.80
CA PHE A 143 -14.56 -1.63 -7.90
C PHE A 143 -13.49 -2.38 -8.69
N LYS A 144 -13.86 -3.52 -9.24
CA LYS A 144 -13.00 -4.27 -10.14
C LYS A 144 -13.46 -4.08 -11.58
N GLU A 145 -12.67 -3.36 -12.35
CA GLU A 145 -12.76 -3.30 -13.80
C GLU A 145 -12.22 -4.60 -14.40
N ILE A 146 -12.95 -5.15 -15.37
CA ILE A 146 -12.64 -6.43 -16.04
C ILE A 146 -12.50 -6.27 -17.56
N GLY A 147 -12.45 -5.04 -18.06
CA GLY A 147 -12.27 -4.70 -19.46
C GLY A 147 -12.98 -3.40 -19.83
N VAL A 148 -12.89 -3.06 -21.12
CA VAL A 148 -13.56 -1.92 -21.74
C VAL A 148 -14.57 -2.42 -22.77
N PHE A 149 -15.80 -1.90 -22.73
CA PHE A 149 -16.81 -2.20 -23.74
C PHE A 149 -16.36 -1.69 -25.11
N GLN A 150 -16.20 -2.57 -26.09
CA GLN A 150 -15.76 -2.22 -27.44
C GLN A 150 -16.89 -1.77 -28.36
N ASN A 151 -18.12 -2.20 -28.08
CA ASN A 151 -19.27 -1.89 -28.93
C ASN A 151 -20.59 -2.08 -28.17
N GLN A 152 -21.68 -1.63 -28.80
CA GLN A 152 -23.02 -1.70 -28.23
C GLN A 152 -23.50 -3.14 -28.00
N ALA A 153 -23.07 -4.10 -28.82
CA ALA A 153 -23.48 -5.49 -28.66
C ALA A 153 -22.97 -6.09 -27.35
N GLN A 154 -21.73 -5.75 -26.94
CA GLN A 154 -21.19 -6.17 -25.64
C GLN A 154 -21.95 -5.55 -24.46
N ILE A 155 -22.36 -4.28 -24.57
CA ILE A 155 -23.17 -3.62 -23.54
C ILE A 155 -24.54 -4.29 -23.41
N ASN A 156 -25.20 -4.55 -24.54
CA ASN A 156 -26.51 -5.21 -24.56
C ASN A 156 -26.42 -6.67 -24.05
N ALA A 157 -25.29 -7.33 -24.25
CA ALA A 157 -25.04 -8.68 -23.73
C ALA A 157 -24.75 -8.67 -22.20
N TYR A 158 -24.28 -7.54 -21.65
CA TYR A 158 -24.00 -7.39 -20.22
C TYR A 158 -25.26 -7.03 -19.42
N GLN A 159 -26.10 -8.04 -19.23
CA GLN A 159 -27.40 -7.94 -18.60
C GLN A 159 -27.68 -9.11 -17.66
N LYS A 160 -28.58 -8.89 -16.70
CA LYS A 160 -29.16 -9.94 -15.87
C LYS A 160 -30.67 -9.97 -16.08
N ASN A 161 -31.21 -11.14 -16.45
CA ASN A 161 -32.65 -11.34 -16.67
C ASN A 161 -33.30 -10.31 -17.61
N GLY A 162 -32.63 -9.94 -18.70
CA GLY A 162 -33.17 -8.95 -19.65
C GLY A 162 -32.89 -7.48 -19.28
N THR A 163 -32.30 -7.22 -18.10
CA THR A 163 -32.03 -5.86 -17.60
C THR A 163 -30.54 -5.54 -17.69
N PRO A 164 -30.12 -4.45 -18.36
CA PRO A 164 -28.71 -4.06 -18.42
C PRO A 164 -28.11 -3.81 -17.03
N ILE A 165 -26.94 -4.37 -16.77
CA ILE A 165 -26.21 -4.18 -15.49
C ILE A 165 -25.63 -2.76 -15.41
N GLN A 166 -25.14 -2.23 -16.54
CA GLN A 166 -24.62 -0.87 -16.67
C GLN A 166 -25.41 -0.08 -17.74
N PRO A 167 -26.63 0.39 -17.44
CA PRO A 167 -27.52 1.03 -18.42
C PRO A 167 -26.98 2.35 -19.01
N ASN A 168 -26.04 2.99 -18.32
CA ASN A 168 -25.41 4.24 -18.75
C ASN A 168 -24.11 4.03 -19.56
N ALA A 169 -23.67 2.77 -19.72
CA ALA A 169 -22.45 2.47 -20.45
C ALA A 169 -22.59 2.79 -21.95
N LYS A 170 -21.50 3.28 -22.53
CA LYS A 170 -21.30 3.47 -23.96
C LYS A 170 -20.01 2.75 -24.39
N PRO A 171 -19.82 2.49 -25.70
CA PRO A 171 -18.55 1.96 -26.19
C PRO A 171 -17.37 2.82 -25.69
N GLY A 172 -16.39 2.18 -25.07
CA GLY A 172 -15.24 2.76 -24.41
C GLY A 172 -15.36 2.90 -22.89
N ASP A 173 -16.53 2.64 -22.29
CA ASP A 173 -16.68 2.64 -20.84
C ASP A 173 -16.15 1.33 -20.22
N PHE A 174 -15.75 1.39 -18.95
CA PHE A 174 -15.32 0.21 -18.20
C PHE A 174 -16.47 -0.78 -18.01
N ILE A 175 -16.12 -2.06 -18.02
CA ILE A 175 -16.95 -3.17 -17.58
C ILE A 175 -16.64 -3.38 -16.10
N TRP A 176 -17.59 -3.03 -15.24
CA TRP A 176 -17.50 -3.25 -13.80
C TRP A 176 -17.99 -4.65 -13.47
N GLN A 177 -17.22 -5.40 -12.68
CA GLN A 177 -17.62 -6.71 -12.21
C GLN A 177 -18.81 -6.58 -11.24
N ASP A 178 -19.95 -7.19 -11.58
CA ASP A 178 -21.04 -7.48 -10.63
C ASP A 178 -20.57 -8.63 -9.73
N THR A 179 -20.15 -8.31 -8.50
CA THR A 179 -19.48 -9.27 -7.61
C THR A 179 -20.45 -10.06 -6.75
N ASN A 180 -21.63 -9.49 -6.48
CA ASN A 180 -22.70 -10.14 -5.72
C ASN A 180 -23.70 -10.87 -6.65
N GLY A 181 -23.59 -10.63 -7.96
CA GLY A 181 -24.39 -11.24 -9.00
C GLY A 181 -25.83 -10.74 -9.00
N ASP A 182 -26.15 -9.56 -8.47
CA ASP A 182 -27.50 -9.04 -8.28
C ASP A 182 -28.07 -8.33 -9.52
N GLY A 183 -27.22 -8.00 -10.50
CA GLY A 183 -27.55 -7.33 -11.75
C GLY A 183 -27.41 -5.81 -11.72
N LYS A 184 -26.73 -5.25 -10.71
CA LYS A 184 -26.43 -3.82 -10.57
C LYS A 184 -24.96 -3.63 -10.27
N ILE A 185 -24.51 -2.38 -10.37
CA ILE A 185 -23.18 -1.96 -9.93
C ILE A 185 -23.36 -0.88 -8.87
N ASP A 186 -23.12 -1.25 -7.61
CA ASP A 186 -23.24 -0.34 -6.48
C ASP A 186 -22.16 -0.56 -5.40
N GLN A 187 -22.34 0.05 -4.22
CA GLN A 187 -21.36 -0.05 -3.13
C GLN A 187 -21.04 -1.50 -2.72
N SER A 188 -21.98 -2.41 -2.88
CA SER A 188 -21.82 -3.82 -2.54
C SER A 188 -20.92 -4.59 -3.52
N ASP A 189 -20.61 -3.98 -4.68
CA ASP A 189 -19.69 -4.55 -5.67
C ASP A 189 -18.21 -4.26 -5.44
N ARG A 190 -17.91 -3.51 -4.39
CA ARG A 190 -16.53 -3.21 -4.02
C ARG A 190 -15.88 -4.45 -3.42
N THR A 191 -14.61 -4.66 -3.77
CA THR A 191 -13.81 -5.79 -3.31
C THR A 191 -12.40 -5.33 -2.92
N PHE A 192 -11.64 -6.20 -2.25
CA PHE A 192 -10.25 -5.95 -1.91
C PHE A 192 -9.39 -6.06 -3.17
N LEU A 193 -8.62 -5.02 -3.46
CA LEU A 193 -7.86 -4.87 -4.71
C LEU A 193 -6.34 -5.02 -4.51
N GLY A 194 -5.91 -5.17 -3.25
CA GLY A 194 -4.52 -5.40 -2.87
C GLY A 194 -4.02 -4.45 -1.79
N ASP A 195 -2.84 -4.74 -1.28
CA ASP A 195 -2.27 -4.08 -0.10
C ASP A 195 -1.32 -2.93 -0.50
N TYR A 196 -1.27 -1.87 0.30
CA TYR A 196 -0.28 -0.80 0.20
C TYR A 196 1.03 -1.16 0.92
N LEU A 197 0.97 -2.08 1.89
CA LEU A 197 2.14 -2.58 2.61
C LEU A 197 2.93 -3.58 1.74
N PRO A 198 4.25 -3.39 1.56
CA PRO A 198 5.07 -4.38 0.89
C PRO A 198 5.08 -5.70 1.64
N LYS A 199 4.86 -6.79 0.90
CA LYS A 199 4.98 -8.15 1.45
C LYS A 199 6.43 -8.54 1.66
N TRP A 200 7.31 -8.03 0.81
CA TRP A 200 8.75 -8.28 0.84
C TRP A 200 9.53 -6.98 0.86
N ILE A 201 10.52 -6.89 1.72
CA ILE A 201 11.52 -5.81 1.73
C ILE A 201 12.89 -6.50 1.71
N TYR A 202 13.81 -6.01 0.88
CA TYR A 202 15.11 -6.65 0.72
C TYR A 202 16.20 -5.63 0.44
N GLY A 203 17.43 -6.00 0.79
CA GLY A 203 18.61 -5.16 0.62
C GLY A 203 19.83 -5.99 0.27
N ILE A 204 20.78 -5.35 -0.40
CA ILE A 204 22.09 -5.92 -0.72
C ILE A 204 23.14 -4.84 -0.55
N THR A 205 24.22 -5.18 0.14
CA THR A 205 25.40 -4.34 0.30
C THR A 205 26.62 -5.10 -0.20
N PHE A 206 27.40 -4.46 -1.06
CA PHE A 206 28.67 -5.00 -1.55
C PHE A 206 29.78 -3.99 -1.27
N ASN A 207 30.76 -4.41 -0.46
CA ASN A 207 31.88 -3.59 -0.01
C ASN A 207 33.23 -4.23 -0.40
N PRO A 208 33.61 -4.28 -1.68
CA PRO A 208 34.93 -4.77 -2.04
C PRO A 208 36.00 -3.71 -1.71
N SER A 209 37.15 -4.16 -1.25
CA SER A 209 38.35 -3.33 -1.15
C SER A 209 39.57 -4.05 -1.73
N TYR A 210 40.49 -3.24 -2.26
CA TYR A 210 41.75 -3.71 -2.82
C TYR A 210 42.85 -2.70 -2.48
N LYS A 211 43.82 -3.11 -1.66
CA LYS A 211 44.89 -2.23 -1.14
C LYS A 211 44.31 -0.97 -0.49
N ASN A 212 44.45 0.17 -1.17
CA ASN A 212 44.02 1.47 -0.66
C ASN A 212 42.70 1.96 -1.29
N PHE A 213 42.05 1.12 -2.09
CA PHE A 213 40.77 1.44 -2.72
C PHE A 213 39.64 0.69 -2.01
N ASP A 214 38.60 1.42 -1.63
CA ASP A 214 37.36 0.88 -1.08
C ASP A 214 36.18 1.31 -1.93
N LEU A 215 35.25 0.39 -2.18
CA LEU A 215 33.98 0.66 -2.82
C LEU A 215 32.85 0.18 -1.91
N LYS A 216 31.76 0.93 -1.86
CA LYS A 216 30.51 0.54 -1.21
C LYS A 216 29.36 0.76 -2.17
N ILE A 217 28.61 -0.30 -2.43
CA ILE A 217 27.36 -0.29 -3.17
C ILE A 217 26.27 -0.78 -2.23
N PHE A 218 25.22 0.00 -2.04
CA PHE A 218 24.05 -0.41 -1.28
C PHE A 218 22.80 -0.24 -2.14
N GLY A 219 22.05 -1.32 -2.30
CA GLY A 219 20.76 -1.35 -2.95
C GLY A 219 19.67 -1.85 -2.02
N GLN A 220 18.45 -1.35 -2.21
CA GLN A 220 17.27 -1.85 -1.50
C GLN A 220 16.07 -1.93 -2.45
N GLY A 221 15.13 -2.81 -2.12
CA GLY A 221 13.88 -2.96 -2.83
C GLY A 221 12.72 -3.31 -1.91
N ALA A 222 11.54 -3.25 -2.49
CA ALA A 222 10.28 -3.68 -1.90
C ALA A 222 9.43 -4.33 -2.98
N TRP A 223 8.58 -5.30 -2.60
CA TRP A 223 7.72 -6.00 -3.55
C TRP A 223 6.42 -6.49 -2.90
N GLY A 224 5.38 -6.66 -3.72
CA GLY A 224 4.09 -7.20 -3.32
C GLY A 224 3.05 -6.17 -2.85
N ASN A 225 3.38 -4.87 -2.88
CA ASN A 225 2.44 -3.77 -2.64
C ASN A 225 1.90 -3.15 -3.93
N LYS A 226 0.81 -2.41 -3.77
CA LYS A 226 0.21 -1.53 -4.75
C LYS A 226 0.44 -0.07 -4.41
N VAL A 227 0.43 0.78 -5.43
CA VAL A 227 0.44 2.24 -5.30
C VAL A 227 -0.77 2.78 -6.02
N PHE A 228 -1.51 3.66 -5.36
CA PHE A 228 -2.64 4.35 -5.95
C PHE A 228 -2.19 5.56 -6.76
N GLU A 229 -2.61 5.65 -8.01
CA GLU A 229 -2.39 6.78 -8.89
C GLU A 229 -3.38 7.91 -8.57
N GLY A 230 -2.87 9.01 -8.04
CA GLY A 230 -3.64 10.21 -7.71
C GLY A 230 -3.20 11.45 -8.48
N TYR A 231 -2.97 11.37 -9.79
CA TYR A 231 -2.44 12.49 -10.56
C TYR A 231 -3.48 13.55 -10.95
N ARG A 232 -4.73 13.13 -11.19
CA ARG A 232 -5.79 14.01 -11.72
C ARG A 232 -6.75 14.49 -10.63
N ARG A 233 -7.10 15.78 -10.67
CA ARG A 233 -8.22 16.37 -9.92
C ARG A 233 -9.55 15.86 -10.50
N LEU A 234 -10.27 15.02 -9.75
CA LEU A 234 -11.57 14.47 -10.17
C LEU A 234 -12.74 15.46 -9.99
N ASP A 235 -12.54 16.49 -9.19
CA ASP A 235 -13.52 17.56 -8.90
C ASP A 235 -13.50 18.69 -9.94
N VAL A 236 -12.44 18.79 -10.75
CA VAL A 236 -12.29 19.80 -11.80
C VAL A 236 -12.47 19.15 -13.17
N GLN A 237 -13.57 19.46 -13.84
CA GLN A 237 -13.93 18.85 -15.12
C GLN A 237 -12.82 18.97 -16.17
N LYS A 238 -12.22 20.16 -16.30
CA LYS A 238 -11.13 20.47 -17.25
C LYS A 238 -9.74 20.35 -16.63
N ALA A 239 -9.57 19.51 -15.59
CA ALA A 239 -8.25 19.22 -15.04
C ALA A 239 -7.34 18.62 -16.11
N ASN A 240 -6.04 18.88 -15.99
CA ASN A 240 -5.05 18.25 -16.85
C ASN A 240 -5.09 16.72 -16.66
N TYR A 241 -4.89 15.98 -17.75
CA TYR A 241 -4.88 14.53 -17.76
C TYR A 241 -3.44 13.99 -17.76
N PRO A 242 -3.22 12.77 -17.23
CA PRO A 242 -1.98 12.05 -17.45
C PRO A 242 -1.81 11.72 -18.95
N ILE A 243 -0.57 11.53 -19.41
CA ILE A 243 -0.25 11.38 -20.85
C ILE A 243 -0.90 10.12 -21.46
N GLU A 244 -1.14 9.11 -20.63
CA GLU A 244 -1.82 7.86 -20.96
C GLU A 244 -3.22 8.08 -21.51
N ALA A 245 -3.89 9.17 -21.12
CA ALA A 245 -5.20 9.54 -21.63
C ALA A 245 -5.20 9.87 -23.14
N LEU A 246 -4.04 10.17 -23.74
CA LEU A 246 -3.92 10.31 -25.20
C LEU A 246 -4.22 8.99 -25.93
N ASN A 247 -4.04 7.86 -25.25
CA ASN A 247 -4.38 6.55 -25.76
C ASN A 247 -5.81 6.13 -25.39
N ALA A 248 -6.69 7.03 -24.91
CA ALA A 248 -8.06 6.69 -24.55
C ALA A 248 -8.81 5.98 -25.69
N TRP A 249 -9.79 5.16 -25.30
CA TRP A 249 -10.64 4.45 -26.23
C TRP A 249 -11.39 5.43 -27.15
N THR A 250 -11.35 5.15 -28.45
CA THR A 250 -12.14 5.80 -29.48
C THR A 250 -12.56 4.75 -30.51
N PRO A 251 -13.55 5.03 -31.39
CA PRO A 251 -13.89 4.12 -32.48
C PRO A 251 -12.71 3.79 -33.41
N SER A 252 -11.72 4.67 -33.53
CA SER A 252 -10.49 4.44 -34.30
C SER A 252 -9.36 3.80 -33.49
N ASN A 253 -9.53 3.65 -32.16
CA ASN A 253 -8.61 2.97 -31.25
C ASN A 253 -9.33 1.93 -30.36
N PRO A 254 -9.98 0.89 -30.96
CA PRO A 254 -10.83 -0.07 -30.26
C PRO A 254 -10.04 -1.19 -29.55
N SER A 255 -8.77 -0.97 -29.24
CA SER A 255 -7.96 -1.90 -28.44
C SER A 255 -7.42 -1.26 -27.16
N SER A 256 -7.76 0.01 -26.91
CA SER A 256 -7.33 0.68 -25.70
C SER A 256 -8.03 0.13 -24.47
N THR A 257 -7.24 -0.06 -23.42
CA THR A 257 -7.71 -0.35 -22.05
C THR A 257 -7.94 0.93 -21.24
N TYR A 258 -7.54 2.10 -21.76
CA TYR A 258 -7.85 3.38 -21.13
C TYR A 258 -9.27 3.78 -21.55
N PRO A 259 -10.18 4.09 -20.62
CA PRO A 259 -11.58 4.28 -20.94
C PRO A 259 -11.78 5.55 -21.78
N ARG A 260 -12.90 5.63 -22.49
CA ARG A 260 -13.27 6.84 -23.23
C ARG A 260 -13.30 8.05 -22.30
N LEU A 261 -12.92 9.21 -22.84
CA LEU A 261 -13.04 10.46 -22.11
C LEU A 261 -14.48 10.98 -22.20
N SER A 262 -15.02 11.42 -21.06
CA SER A 262 -16.36 12.01 -20.98
C SER A 262 -16.39 13.07 -19.89
N ASP A 263 -17.04 14.20 -20.18
CA ASP A 263 -17.18 15.31 -19.24
C ASP A 263 -17.94 14.96 -17.95
N ASN A 264 -18.97 14.12 -18.06
CA ASN A 264 -19.89 13.84 -16.96
C ASN A 264 -19.67 12.46 -16.31
N ASP A 265 -18.79 11.63 -16.88
CA ASP A 265 -18.46 10.27 -16.41
C ASP A 265 -19.68 9.43 -15.94
N PRO A 266 -20.71 9.23 -16.79
CA PRO A 266 -21.97 8.62 -16.37
C PRO A 266 -21.85 7.14 -15.99
N ASN A 267 -20.78 6.46 -16.43
CA ASN A 267 -20.47 5.08 -16.06
C ASN A 267 -19.52 5.00 -14.85
N GLY A 268 -19.06 6.14 -14.32
CA GLY A 268 -18.17 6.20 -13.17
C GLY A 268 -16.76 5.69 -13.44
N ASN A 269 -16.26 5.74 -14.68
CA ASN A 269 -14.94 5.24 -15.07
C ASN A 269 -13.81 5.81 -14.20
N PHE A 270 -13.91 7.09 -13.82
CA PHE A 270 -12.87 7.78 -13.07
C PHE A 270 -13.25 8.06 -11.61
N LYS A 271 -14.53 8.28 -11.31
CA LYS A 271 -14.95 8.60 -9.93
C LYS A 271 -15.00 7.37 -9.01
N ASN A 272 -15.26 6.18 -9.58
CA ASN A 272 -15.22 4.95 -8.81
C ASN A 272 -13.76 4.55 -8.54
N PRO A 273 -13.35 4.40 -7.27
CA PRO A 273 -12.02 3.90 -6.98
C PRO A 273 -11.93 2.43 -7.41
N SER A 274 -10.90 2.08 -8.18
CA SER A 274 -10.81 0.77 -8.81
C SER A 274 -9.36 0.33 -9.03
N ASN A 275 -9.21 -0.92 -9.49
CA ASN A 275 -7.92 -1.48 -9.89
C ASN A 275 -7.25 -0.72 -11.04
N PHE A 276 -7.98 0.10 -11.81
CA PHE A 276 -7.41 0.99 -12.83
C PHE A 276 -6.36 1.94 -12.24
N TYR A 277 -6.57 2.41 -11.00
CA TYR A 277 -5.66 3.33 -10.32
C TYR A 277 -4.51 2.60 -9.59
N LEU A 278 -4.47 1.27 -9.57
CA LEU A 278 -3.56 0.51 -8.72
C LEU A 278 -2.41 -0.11 -9.51
N HIS A 279 -1.24 0.51 -9.39
CA HIS A 279 -0.01 0.06 -10.02
C HIS A 279 0.82 -0.84 -9.11
N ASN A 280 1.68 -1.67 -9.70
CA ASN A 280 2.66 -2.44 -8.94
C ASN A 280 3.66 -1.47 -8.28
N GLY A 281 3.76 -1.51 -6.95
CA GLY A 281 4.67 -0.66 -6.17
C GLY A 281 6.07 -1.24 -6.00
N GLY A 282 6.35 -2.37 -6.63
CA GLY A 282 7.62 -3.07 -6.53
C GLY A 282 8.76 -2.31 -7.20
N TYR A 283 9.91 -2.26 -6.52
CA TYR A 283 11.09 -1.59 -7.05
C TYR A 283 12.39 -2.17 -6.47
N PHE A 284 13.49 -1.90 -7.15
CA PHE A 284 14.84 -1.98 -6.59
C PHE A 284 15.61 -0.72 -6.98
N ARG A 285 16.36 -0.14 -6.06
CA ARG A 285 17.17 1.05 -6.31
C ARG A 285 18.52 0.98 -5.61
N ILE A 286 19.54 1.54 -6.26
CA ILE A 286 20.81 1.83 -5.61
C ILE A 286 20.62 3.08 -4.74
N ARG A 287 20.83 2.91 -3.44
CA ARG A 287 20.75 3.97 -2.43
C ARG A 287 22.06 4.70 -2.26
N GLN A 288 23.16 3.97 -2.41
CA GLN A 288 24.48 4.53 -2.22
C GLN A 288 25.47 3.84 -3.15
N LEU A 289 26.28 4.66 -3.78
CA LEU A 289 27.53 4.28 -4.43
C LEU A 289 28.61 5.21 -3.87
N ARG A 290 29.61 4.66 -3.19
CA ARG A 290 30.72 5.42 -2.61
C ARG A 290 32.04 4.73 -2.91
N SER A 291 33.02 5.45 -3.44
CA SER A 291 34.40 5.00 -3.51
C SER A 291 35.31 5.87 -2.64
N VAL A 292 36.37 5.27 -2.12
CA VAL A 292 37.42 5.94 -1.34
C VAL A 292 38.77 5.43 -1.83
N ILE A 293 39.75 6.32 -1.96
CA ILE A 293 41.15 5.98 -2.23
C ILE A 293 42.01 6.62 -1.13
N MET A 294 42.78 5.81 -0.40
CA MET A 294 43.75 6.29 0.57
C MET A 294 45.15 6.46 -0.04
N TYR A 295 45.67 7.69 -0.01
CA TYR A 295 47.04 7.99 -0.42
C TYR A 295 48.00 7.92 0.78
N GLN A 296 48.50 6.73 1.09
CA GLN A 296 49.37 6.49 2.26
C GLN A 296 50.64 7.38 2.28
N LYS A 297 51.21 7.76 1.13
CA LYS A 297 52.41 8.61 1.05
C LYS A 297 52.19 10.06 1.48
N LEU A 298 50.97 10.59 1.35
CA LEU A 298 50.63 11.98 1.72
C LEU A 298 50.37 12.13 3.22
N VAL A 299 49.77 11.12 3.85
CA VAL A 299 49.50 11.13 5.30
C VAL A 299 50.79 11.06 6.11
N ALA A 300 51.79 10.29 5.65
CA ALA A 300 53.07 10.17 6.36
C ALA A 300 53.94 11.47 6.32
N HIS A 301 53.66 12.40 5.40
CA HIS A 301 54.37 13.68 5.30
C HIS A 301 53.59 14.86 5.91
N ALA A 302 52.31 14.65 6.24
CA ALA A 302 51.49 15.63 6.91
C ALA A 302 51.62 15.41 8.41
N ASP A 303 52.16 16.38 9.15
CA ASP A 303 52.32 16.36 10.61
C ASP A 303 50.94 16.54 11.30
N ILE A 304 50.01 15.63 11.01
CA ILE A 304 48.66 15.60 11.56
C ILE A 304 48.77 15.00 12.95
N LYS A 305 48.93 15.87 13.95
CA LYS A 305 48.81 15.48 15.36
C LYS A 305 47.35 15.10 15.68
N PRO A 306 47.13 14.09 16.54
CA PRO A 306 45.81 13.56 16.86
C PRO A 306 44.84 14.59 17.43
#